data_AF-A0A9E5QWX8-F1
#
_entry.id   AF-A0A9E5QWX8-F1
#
_cell.length_a   1.000
_cell.length_b   1.000
_cell.length_c   1.000
_cell.angle_alpha   90.00
_cell.angle_beta   90.00
_cell.angle_gamma   90.00
#
_symmetry.space_group_name_H-M   'P 1'
#
loop_
_entity.id
_entity.type
_entity.pdbx_description
1 polymer ?
#
loop_
_entity_poly.entity_id
_entity_poly.type
_entity_poly.pdbx_seq_one_letter_code
_entity_poly.pdbx_strand_id
1 'polypeptide(L)' 'MTIGRAANNDVAIPEQTVSSKHATITVQNGSFFINDLGSTNGTFVNGSRIDSKILKSGDLIKFGAAQARFEI' A
#
# COMPACT_ATOMS: atom_id res chain seq x y z
N MET A 1 9.20 2.09 -3.90
CA MET A 1 8.21 3.14 -3.66
C MET A 1 7.61 2.96 -2.28
N THR A 2 7.54 4.03 -1.49
CA THR A 2 7.03 4.08 -0.13
C THR A 2 5.67 4.76 -0.10
N ILE A 3 4.74 4.24 0.69
CA ILE A 3 3.39 4.78 0.85
C ILE A 3 3.11 4.97 2.34
N GLY A 4 2.55 6.12 2.71
CA GLY A 4 2.17 6.39 4.08
C GLY A 4 1.72 7.82 4.31
N ARG A 5 1.36 8.13 5.56
CA ARG A 5 0.83 9.45 5.93
C ARG A 5 1.88 10.55 5.97
N ALA A 6 3.14 10.20 6.27
CA ALA A 6 4.20 11.20 6.31
C ALA A 6 4.46 11.77 4.92
N ALA A 7 4.70 13.09 4.85
CA ALA A 7 4.91 13.81 3.60
C ALA A 7 6.21 13.43 2.86
N ASN A 8 7.09 12.64 3.50
CA ASN A 8 8.35 12.17 2.94
C ASN A 8 8.26 10.77 2.28
N ASN A 9 7.06 10.18 2.18
CA ASN A 9 6.85 8.99 1.36
C ASN A 9 6.74 9.39 -0.11
N ASP A 10 7.06 8.46 -1.02
CA ASP A 10 6.87 8.67 -2.47
C ASP A 10 5.38 8.92 -2.79
N VAL A 11 4.48 8.26 -2.07
CA VAL A 11 3.04 8.51 -2.09
C VAL A 11 2.58 8.88 -0.68
N ALA A 12 2.38 10.17 -0.47
CA ALA A 12 1.85 10.71 0.77
C ALA A 12 0.31 10.68 0.78
N ILE A 13 -0.28 9.98 1.75
CA ILE A 13 -1.73 9.91 1.96
C ILE A 13 -2.05 10.58 3.30
N PRO A 14 -2.43 11.87 3.33
CA PRO A 14 -2.62 12.64 4.56
C PRO A 14 -3.94 12.27 5.28
N GLU A 15 -4.12 10.99 5.59
CA GLU A 15 -5.29 10.40 6.23
C GLU A 15 -4.86 9.78 7.56
N GLN A 16 -5.58 10.07 8.64
CA GLN A 16 -5.18 9.76 10.02
C GLN A 16 -5.03 8.27 10.32
N THR A 17 -5.84 7.42 9.69
CA THR A 17 -5.78 5.96 9.85
C THR A 17 -4.67 5.31 9.02
N VAL A 18 -3.97 6.07 8.17
CA VAL A 18 -2.75 5.62 7.50
C VAL A 18 -1.53 5.84 8.41
N SER A 19 -0.77 4.78 8.69
CA SER A 19 0.52 4.88 9.39
C SER A 19 1.53 5.78 8.65
N SER A 20 2.44 6.42 9.40
CA SER A 20 3.42 7.35 8.83
C SER A 20 4.25 6.72 7.71
N LYS A 21 4.70 5.48 7.90
CA LYS A 21 5.21 4.57 6.86
C LYS A 21 4.31 3.35 6.88
N HIS A 22 3.49 3.16 5.86
CA HIS A 22 2.41 2.18 5.89
C HIS A 22 2.75 0.93 5.09
N ALA A 23 3.17 1.13 3.84
CA ALA A 23 3.47 0.05 2.93
C ALA A 23 4.59 0.45 1.97
N THR A 24 5.12 -0.55 1.27
CA THR A 24 6.05 -0.34 0.16
C THR A 24 5.59 -1.12 -1.05
N ILE A 25 5.85 -0.55 -2.23
CA ILE A 25 5.78 -1.26 -3.49
C ILE A 25 7.20 -1.40 -4.06
N THR A 26 7.59 -2.64 -4.34
CA THR A 26 8.86 -2.98 -4.97
C THR A 26 8.62 -3.69 -6.30
N VAL A 27 9.58 -3.60 -7.21
CA VAL A 27 9.55 -4.33 -8.48
C VAL A 27 10.62 -5.40 -8.42
N GLN A 28 10.21 -6.66 -8.63
CA GLN A 28 11.12 -7.80 -8.69
C GLN A 28 10.72 -8.67 -9.88
N ASN A 29 11.68 -8.96 -10.77
CA ASN A 29 11.47 -9.79 -11.96
C ASN A 29 10.25 -9.36 -12.80
N GLY A 30 10.04 -8.05 -12.97
CA GLY A 30 8.91 -7.49 -13.73
C GLY A 30 7.55 -7.55 -13.02
N SER A 31 7.49 -8.05 -11.79
CA SER A 31 6.28 -8.09 -10.96
C SER A 31 6.32 -7.02 -9.88
N PHE A 32 5.17 -6.42 -9.60
CA PHE A 32 5.00 -5.45 -8.52
C PHE A 32 4.59 -6.18 -7.24
N PHE A 33 5.30 -5.94 -6.14
CA PHE A 33 5.02 -6.50 -4.83
C PHE A 33 4.63 -5.38 -3.88
N ILE A 34 3.50 -5.52 -3.21
CA ILE A 34 3.14 -4.69 -2.08
C ILE A 34 3.48 -5.40 -0.78
N ASN A 35 4.10 -4.68 0.16
CA ASN A 35 4.41 -5.16 1.50
C ASN A 35 3.89 -4.16 2.54
N ASP A 36 3.11 -4.63 3.50
CA ASP A 36 2.73 -3.88 4.68
C ASP A 36 3.96 -3.75 5.62
N LEU A 37 4.16 -2.58 6.21
CA LEU A 37 5.30 -2.30 7.10
C LEU A 37 4.94 -2.41 8.59
N GLY A 38 3.97 -3.27 8.94
CA GLY A 38 3.43 -3.33 10.30
C GLY A 38 2.52 -2.14 10.59
N SER A 39 1.71 -1.75 9.61
CA SER A 39 0.80 -0.62 9.75
C SER A 39 -0.28 -0.92 10.79
N THR A 40 -0.76 0.14 11.45
CA THR A 40 -1.71 0.03 12.56
C THR A 40 -3.04 -0.57 12.12
N ASN A 41 -3.53 -0.18 10.93
CA ASN A 41 -4.82 -0.65 10.41
C ASN A 41 -4.68 -1.74 9.35
N GLY A 42 -3.46 -2.11 8.97
CA GLY A 42 -3.17 -3.09 7.92
C GLY A 42 -3.37 -2.57 6.50
N THR A 43 -2.74 -3.28 5.57
CA THR A 43 -2.95 -3.13 4.13
C THR A 43 -3.90 -4.23 3.64
N PHE A 44 -4.84 -3.87 2.76
CA PHE A 44 -5.76 -4.82 2.14
C PHE A 44 -5.68 -4.72 0.62
N VAL A 45 -5.80 -5.87 -0.06
CA VAL A 45 -5.89 -5.93 -1.52
C VAL A 45 -7.14 -6.74 -1.88
N ASN A 46 -8.07 -6.13 -2.61
CA ASN A 46 -9.37 -6.69 -2.97
C ASN A 46 -10.17 -7.21 -1.75
N GLY A 47 -10.10 -6.48 -0.62
CA GLY A 47 -10.80 -6.80 0.62
C GLY A 47 -10.09 -7.80 1.54
N SER A 48 -9.01 -8.45 1.08
CA SER A 48 -8.22 -9.35 1.93
C SER A 48 -7.03 -8.62 2.57
N ARG A 49 -6.85 -8.77 3.88
CA ARG A 49 -5.67 -8.25 4.59
C ARG A 49 -4.43 -9.01 4.13
N ILE A 50 -3.33 -8.30 3.90
CA ILE A 50 -2.07 -8.88 3.46
C ILE A 50 -0.91 -8.38 4.31
N ASP A 51 0.13 -9.19 4.39
CA ASP A 51 1.46 -8.74 4.81
C ASP A 51 2.34 -8.50 3.56
N SER A 52 2.23 -9.37 2.56
CA SER A 52 2.86 -9.23 1.25
C SER A 52 1.98 -9.83 0.14
N LYS A 53 1.96 -9.21 -1.04
CA LYS A 53 1.22 -9.72 -2.21
C LYS A 53 1.78 -9.19 -3.54
N ILE A 54 1.70 -9.98 -4.60
CA ILE A 54 1.92 -9.51 -5.98
C ILE A 54 0.69 -8.73 -6.45
N LEU A 55 0.89 -7.49 -6.92
CA LEU A 55 -0.14 -6.63 -7.47
C LEU A 55 -0.37 -6.93 -8.96
N LYS A 56 -1.63 -6.80 -9.37
CA LYS A 56 -2.07 -6.83 -10.77
C LYS A 56 -2.80 -5.54 -11.10
N SER A 57 -2.72 -5.09 -12.36
CA SER A 57 -3.49 -3.93 -12.84
C SER A 57 -4.97 -4.12 -12.52
N GLY A 58 -5.60 -3.07 -11.99
CA GLY A 58 -6.98 -3.09 -11.51
C GLY A 58 -7.18 -3.47 -10.04
N ASP A 59 -6.15 -3.97 -9.34
CA ASP A 59 -6.27 -4.31 -7.91
C ASP A 59 -6.64 -3.08 -7.08
N LEU A 60 -7.61 -3.26 -6.18
CA LEU A 60 -8.02 -2.24 -5.21
C LEU A 60 -7.24 -2.44 -3.92
N ILE A 61 -6.49 -1.42 -3.54
CA ILE A 61 -5.62 -1.42 -2.37
C ILE A 61 -6.21 -0.46 -1.34
N LYS A 62 -6.32 -0.89 -0.09
CA LYS A 62 -6.80 -0.08 1.02
C LYS A 62 -5.71 0.04 2.09
N PHE A 63 -5.45 1.28 2.50
CA PHE A 63 -4.52 1.67 3.55
C PHE A 63 -5.34 2.38 4.64
N GLY A 64 -5.64 1.71 5.75
CA GLY A 64 -6.59 2.27 6.72
C GLY A 64 -7.95 2.58 6.06
N ALA A 65 -8.40 3.82 6.11
CA ALA A 65 -9.64 4.32 5.49
C ALA A 65 -9.43 4.80 4.04
N ALA A 66 -8.18 5.00 3.61
CA ALA A 66 -7.86 5.41 2.25
C ALA A 66 -7.88 4.22 1.29
N GLN A 67 -8.34 4.44 0.06
CA GLN A 67 -8.37 3.42 -1.00
C GLN A 67 -7.74 3.96 -2.28
N ALA A 68 -6.98 3.11 -2.96
CA ALA A 68 -6.33 3.37 -4.22
C ALA A 68 -6.56 2.19 -5.18
N ARG A 69 -6.40 2.44 -6.48
CA ARG A 69 -6.41 1.40 -7.51
C ARG A 69 -5.03 1.35 -8.14
N PHE A 70 -4.49 0.14 -8.33
CA PHE A 70 -3.21 -0.06 -8.98
C PHE A 70 -3.39 -0.15 -10.51
N GLU A 71 -2.57 0.57 -11.27
CA GLU A 71 -2.51 0.52 -12.74
C GLU A 71 -1.05 0.53 -13.19
N ILE A 72 -0.75 -0.14 -14.31
CA ILE A 72 0.59 -0.25 -14.92
C ILE A 72 0.76 0.77 -16.05
#